data_AF-A0A935H6V9-F1
#
_entry.id   AF-A0A935H6V9-F1
#
_cell.length_a   1.000
_cell.length_b   1.000
_cell.length_c   1.000
_cell.angle_alpha   90.00
_cell.angle_beta   90.00
_cell.angle_gamma   90.00
#
_symmetry.space_group_name_H-M   'P 1'
#
loop_
_entity.id
_entity.type
_entity.pdbx_description
1 polymer ?
#
loop_
_entity_poly.entity_id
_entity_poly.type
_entity_poly.pdbx_seq_one_letter_code
_entity_poly.pdbx_strand_id
1 'polypeptide(L)' 'MSSYALRLPESLKQAAKRIAAADDTTMNQFFVVAIAEKISAMETAKFFEHRAAAGNAGAAVAAWDKVGSNAAMTDDKWTP' A
#
# COMPACT_ATOMS: atom_id res chain seq x y z
N MET A 1 -12.82 8.19 21.54
CA MET A 1 -12.23 6.91 21.08
C MET A 1 -12.91 5.78 21.84
N SER A 2 -13.38 4.75 21.14
CA SER A 2 -13.86 3.52 21.78
C SER A 2 -12.65 2.67 22.19
N SER A 3 -12.68 2.07 23.39
CA SER A 3 -11.63 1.19 23.88
C SER A 3 -12.02 -0.26 23.61
N TYR A 4 -11.15 -1.00 22.93
CA TYR A 4 -11.32 -2.44 22.69
C TYR A 4 -10.20 -3.21 23.37
N ALA A 5 -10.57 -4.13 24.27
CA ALA A 5 -9.61 -4.96 24.98
C ALA A 5 -9.12 -6.10 24.08
N LEU A 6 -7.90 -5.97 23.55
CA LEU A 6 -7.28 -7.00 22.72
C LEU A 6 -6.51 -8.01 23.58
N ARG A 7 -6.78 -9.31 23.39
CA ARG A 7 -5.97 -10.39 23.96
C ARG A 7 -4.94 -10.84 22.94
N LEU A 8 -3.65 -10.78 23.32
CA LEU A 8 -2.53 -11.16 22.49
C LEU A 8 -1.70 -12.27 23.16
N PRO A 9 -1.16 -13.23 22.38
CA PRO A 9 -0.05 -14.06 22.83
C PRO A 9 1.10 -13.21 23.35
N GLU A 10 1.79 -13.69 24.39
CA GLU A 10 2.86 -12.94 25.05
C GLU A 10 3.98 -12.54 24.08
N SER A 11 4.34 -13.42 23.13
CA SER A 11 5.34 -13.12 22.10
C SER A 11 4.98 -11.90 21.24
N LEU A 12 3.71 -11.76 20.85
CA LEU A 12 3.23 -10.62 20.07
C LEU A 12 3.21 -9.34 20.89
N LYS A 13 2.80 -9.44 22.16
CA LYS A 13 2.81 -8.30 23.07
C LYS A 13 4.22 -7.75 23.27
N GLN A 14 5.21 -8.63 23.46
CA GLN A 14 6.61 -8.23 23.60
C GLN A 14 7.17 -7.60 22.33
N ALA A 15 6.85 -8.18 21.16
CA ALA A 15 7.25 -7.61 19.87
C ALA A 15 6.65 -6.20 19.66
N ALA A 16 5.35 -6.03 19.90
CA ALA A 16 4.67 -4.75 19.77
C ALA A 16 5.23 -3.69 20.73
N LYS A 17 5.54 -4.07 21.98
CA LYS A 17 6.17 -3.18 22.95
C LYS A 17 7.56 -2.72 22.51
N ARG A 18 8.38 -3.63 21.97
CA ARG A 18 9.72 -3.31 21.47
C ARG A 18 9.67 -2.36 20.27
N ILE A 19 8.78 -2.60 19.32
CA ILE A 19 8.64 -1.75 18.13
C ILE A 19 8.10 -0.37 18.51
N ALA A 20 7.03 -0.31 19.31
CA ALA A 20 6.46 0.96 19.75
C ALA A 20 7.49 1.82 20.52
N ALA A 21 8.32 1.20 21.36
CA ALA A 21 9.39 1.91 22.07
C ALA A 21 10.53 2.37 21.15
N ALA A 22 10.81 1.66 20.05
CA ALA A 22 11.83 2.09 19.09
C ALA A 22 11.40 3.32 18.29
N ASP A 23 10.08 3.50 18.10
CA ASP A 23 9.48 4.62 17.36
C ASP A 23 8.90 5.70 18.29
N ASP A 24 9.29 5.72 19.57
CA ASP A 24 8.83 6.66 20.60
C ASP A 24 7.28 6.82 20.65
N THR A 25 6.56 5.72 20.46
CA THR A 25 5.09 5.69 20.42
C THR A 25 4.48 4.75 21.47
N THR A 26 3.18 4.89 21.71
CA THR A 26 2.46 3.94 22.56
C THR A 26 2.03 2.72 21.76
N MET A 27 1.88 1.58 22.44
CA MET A 27 1.43 0.34 21.81
C MET A 27 0.04 0.48 21.16
N ASN A 28 -0.85 1.30 21.74
CA ASN A 28 -2.17 1.56 21.17
C ASN A 28 -2.08 2.37 19.87
N GLN A 29 -1.23 3.40 19.82
CA GLN A 29 -1.01 4.18 18.59
C GLN A 29 -0.38 3.31 17.51
N PHE A 30 0.62 2.49 17.87
CA PHE A 30 1.20 1.50 16.96
C PHE A 30 0.13 0.56 16.39
N PHE A 31 -0.75 -0.01 17.22
CA PHE A 31 -1.81 -0.89 16.73
C PHE A 31 -2.81 -0.19 15.83
N VAL A 32 -3.20 1.05 16.13
CA VAL A 32 -4.11 1.81 15.27
C VAL A 32 -3.52 2.00 13.88
N VAL A 33 -2.24 2.37 13.79
CA VAL A 33 -1.54 2.53 12.51
C VAL A 33 -1.41 1.18 11.80
N ALA A 34 -0.95 0.13 12.47
CA ALA A 34 -0.81 -1.20 11.88
C ALA A 34 -2.14 -1.77 11.34
N ILE A 35 -3.26 -1.50 12.03
CA ILE A 35 -4.60 -1.89 11.56
C ILE A 35 -4.98 -1.09 10.31
N ALA A 36 -4.76 0.23 10.32
CA ALA A 36 -5.03 1.08 9.17
C ALA A 36 -4.21 0.65 7.94
N GLU A 37 -2.92 0.35 8.13
CA GLU A 37 -2.03 -0.16 7.09
C GLU A 37 -2.51 -1.51 6.54
N LYS A 38 -2.88 -2.45 7.42
CA LYS A 38 -3.39 -3.76 6.99
C LYS A 38 -4.67 -3.64 6.18
N ILE A 39 -5.60 -2.78 6.61
CA ILE A 39 -6.84 -2.49 5.88
C ILE A 39 -6.49 -1.87 4.53
N SER A 40 -5.62 -0.85 4.49
CA SER A 40 -5.19 -0.20 3.26
C SER A 40 -4.58 -1.20 2.26
N ALA A 41 -3.69 -2.07 2.72
CA ALA A 41 -3.09 -3.10 1.89
C ALA A 41 -4.14 -4.08 1.32
N MET A 42 -5.10 -4.53 2.15
CA MET A 42 -6.16 -5.44 1.72
C MET A 42 -7.11 -4.79 0.71
N GLU A 43 -7.53 -3.55 0.94
CA GLU A 43 -8.42 -2.84 0.02
C GLU A 43 -7.71 -2.47 -1.29
N THR A 44 -6.42 -2.12 -1.22
CA THR A 44 -5.60 -1.87 -2.41
C THR A 44 -5.47 -3.12 -3.27
N ALA A 45 -5.25 -4.29 -2.66
CA ALA A 45 -5.20 -5.55 -3.39
C ALA A 45 -6.52 -5.83 -4.11
N LYS A 46 -7.67 -5.71 -3.42
CA LYS A 46 -9.00 -5.87 -4.02
C LYS A 46 -9.26 -4.88 -5.15
N PHE A 47 -8.83 -3.62 -4.99
CA PHE A 47 -8.96 -2.62 -6.04
C PHE A 47 -8.22 -3.04 -7.31
N PHE A 48 -6.99 -3.53 -7.20
CA PHE A 48 -6.22 -3.98 -8.36
C PHE A 48 -6.80 -5.24 -8.99
N GLU A 49 -7.31 -6.19 -8.19
CA GLU A 49 -8.03 -7.37 -8.70
C GLU A 49 -9.25 -6.95 -9.53
N HIS A 50 -10.09 -6.07 -8.99
CA HIS A 50 -11.26 -5.55 -9.70
C HIS A 50 -10.88 -4.78 -10.98
N ARG A 51 -9.86 -3.92 -10.89
CA ARG A 51 -9.37 -3.14 -12.03
C ARG A 51 -8.79 -4.05 -13.11
N ALA A 52 -8.06 -5.09 -12.74
CA ALA A 52 -7.48 -6.06 -13.67
C ALA A 52 -8.56 -6.86 -14.40
N ALA A 53 -9.66 -7.20 -13.74
CA ALA A 53 -10.81 -7.88 -14.37
C ALA A 53 -11.45 -7.04 -15.48
N ALA A 54 -11.42 -5.71 -15.36
CA ALA A 54 -11.87 -4.78 -16.40
C ALA A 54 -10.76 -4.41 -17.40
N GLY A 55 -9.54 -4.90 -17.21
CA GLY A 55 -8.39 -4.58 -18.05
C GLY A 55 -8.42 -5.32 -19.38
N ASN A 56 -7.95 -4.67 -20.44
CA ASN A 56 -7.72 -5.30 -21.73
C ASN A 56 -6.25 -5.09 -22.15
N ALA A 57 -5.45 -6.12 -21.95
CA ALA A 57 -4.02 -6.08 -22.28
C ALA A 57 -3.77 -5.81 -23.78
N GLY A 58 -4.61 -6.36 -24.67
CA GLY A 58 -4.51 -6.11 -26.11
C GLY A 58 -4.79 -4.65 -26.46
N ALA A 59 -5.80 -4.03 -25.83
CA ALA A 59 -6.08 -2.61 -26.00
C ALA A 59 -4.94 -1.74 -25.45
N ALA A 60 -4.31 -2.14 -24.35
CA ALA A 60 -3.15 -1.45 -23.80
C ALA A 60 -1.94 -1.52 -24.74
N VAL A 61 -1.62 -2.70 -25.28
CA VAL A 61 -0.54 -2.86 -26.28
C VAL A 61 -0.86 -2.07 -27.54
N ALA A 62 -2.08 -2.18 -28.07
CA ALA A 62 -2.48 -1.41 -29.25
C ALA A 62 -2.45 0.12 -29.02
N ALA A 63 -2.67 0.58 -27.78
CA ALA A 63 -2.47 1.98 -27.42
C ALA A 63 -0.98 2.34 -27.35
N TRP A 64 -0.15 1.44 -26.81
CA TRP A 64 1.29 1.60 -26.75
C TRP A 64 1.94 1.64 -28.13
N ASP A 65 1.50 0.80 -29.07
CA ASP A 65 2.00 0.74 -30.45
C ASP A 65 1.66 2.00 -31.25
N LYS A 66 0.69 2.81 -30.79
CA LYS A 66 0.40 4.13 -31.38
C LYS A 66 1.39 5.20 -30.93
N VAL A 67 2.16 4.96 -29.87
CA VAL A 67 3.25 5.84 -29.49
C VAL A 67 4.30 5.75 -30.60
N GLY A 68 4.42 6.83 -31.38
CA GLY A 68 5.38 6.87 -32.48
C GLY A 68 6.82 6.80 -31.96
N SER A 69 7.75 6.36 -32.79
CA SER A 69 9.20 6.35 -32.51
C SER A 69 9.84 7.73 -32.64
N ASN A 70 9.09 8.79 -32.35
CA ASN A 70 9.61 10.15 -32.43
C ASN A 70 10.71 10.32 -31.38
N ALA A 71 11.74 11.10 -31.71
CA ALA A 71 12.72 11.50 -30.71
C ALA A 71 11.98 12.12 -29.51
N ALA A 72 12.39 11.75 -28.30
CA ALA A 72 11.88 12.37 -27.08
C ALA A 72 11.92 13.88 -27.25
N MET A 73 10.83 14.56 -26.84
CA MET A 73 10.77 16.01 -26.96
C MET A 73 11.91 16.62 -26.13
N THR A 74 12.49 17.72 -26.60
CA THR A 74 13.45 18.48 -25.78
C THR A 74 12.76 18.81 -24.45
N ASP A 75 13.41 18.44 -23.35
CA ASP A 75 12.90 18.53 -21.96
C ASP A 75 11.83 17.51 -21.54
N ASP A 76 11.61 16.43 -22.29
CA ASP A 76 10.87 15.23 -21.84
C ASP A 76 11.69 14.44 -20.81
N LYS A 77 11.80 15.01 -19.62
CA LYS A 77 12.50 14.41 -18.48
C LYS A 77 11.47 13.97 -17.45
N TRP A 78 11.41 12.67 -17.22
CA TRP A 78 10.76 12.14 -16.03
C TRP A 78 11.71 12.31 -14.83
N THR A 79 11.38 13.20 -13.90
CA THR A 79 12.07 13.34 -12.62
C THR A 79 11.31 12.57 -11.53
N PRO A 80 11.91 11.52 -10.93
CA PRO A 80 11.29 10.69 -9.90
C PRO A 80 10.94 11.43 -8.62
#